data_AF-A0A2T4HJF8-F1
#
_entry.id   AF-A0A2T4HJF8-F1
#
_cell.length_a   1.000
_cell.length_b   1.000
_cell.length_c   1.000
_cell.angle_alpha   90.00
_cell.angle_beta   90.00
_cell.angle_gamma   90.00
#
_symmetry.space_group_name_H-M   'P 1'
#
loop_
_entity.id
_entity.type
_entity.pdbx_description
1 polymer ?
#
loop_
_entity_poly.entity_id
_entity_poly.type
_entity_poly.pdbx_seq_one_letter_code
_entity_poly.pdbx_strand_id
1 'polypeptide(L)'
;MDPAAVRALGGTLTVLASVLGRAGVIPMRELADILAIYATITSENDRPQGLLIGCWASILREAADHCTKDEKDTDAVSSPGA
;
A
#
# COMPACT_ATOMS: atom_id res chain seq x y z
N MET A 1 11.77 -14.95 -9.55
CA MET A 1 10.46 -14.43 -9.99
C MET A 1 10.72 -13.20 -10.83
N ASP A 2 9.99 -13.03 -11.93
CA ASP A 2 10.21 -11.89 -12.83
C ASP A 2 9.85 -10.57 -12.12
N PRO A 3 10.72 -9.55 -12.13
CA PRO A 3 10.49 -8.29 -11.43
C PRO A 3 9.23 -7.55 -11.91
N ALA A 4 8.84 -7.73 -13.19
CA ALA A 4 7.60 -7.17 -13.70
C ALA A 4 6.38 -7.86 -13.07
N ALA A 5 6.42 -9.19 -12.89
CA ALA A 5 5.36 -9.93 -12.22
C ALA A 5 5.20 -9.51 -10.75
N VAL A 6 6.31 -9.30 -10.03
CA VAL A 6 6.28 -8.79 -8.65
C VAL A 6 5.60 -7.43 -8.58
N ARG A 7 5.96 -6.50 -9.47
CA ARG A 7 5.32 -5.17 -9.52
C ARG A 7 3.86 -5.22 -9.95
N ALA A 8 3.51 -6.06 -10.92
CA ALA A 8 2.13 -6.21 -11.38
C ALA A 8 1.21 -6.74 -10.28
N LEU A 9 1.68 -7.73 -9.51
CA LEU A 9 0.94 -8.25 -8.35
C LEU A 9 0.83 -7.21 -7.24
N GLY A 10 1.93 -6.50 -6.93
CA GLY A 10 1.91 -5.38 -5.98
C GLY A 10 0.91 -4.29 -6.38
N GLY A 11 0.90 -3.88 -7.65
CA GLY A 11 -0.06 -2.89 -8.16
C GLY A 11 -1.51 -3.38 -8.12
N THR A 12 -1.76 -4.66 -8.42
CA THR A 12 -3.10 -5.25 -8.32
C THR A 12 -3.58 -5.29 -6.86
N LEU A 13 -2.69 -5.64 -5.93
CA LEU A 13 -2.96 -5.59 -4.48
C LEU A 13 -3.28 -4.17 -4.03
N THR A 14 -2.57 -3.17 -4.54
CA THR A 14 -2.87 -1.76 -4.27
C THR A 14 -4.28 -1.39 -4.73
N VAL A 15 -4.69 -1.77 -5.95
CA VAL A 15 -6.05 -1.51 -6.44
C VAL A 15 -7.10 -2.17 -5.53
N LEU A 16 -6.88 -3.42 -5.15
CA LEU A 16 -7.78 -4.13 -4.24
C LEU A 16 -7.86 -3.44 -2.87
N ALA A 17 -6.70 -3.06 -2.31
CA ALA A 17 -6.61 -2.35 -1.04
C ALA A 17 -7.33 -0.99 -1.07
N SER A 18 -7.26 -0.27 -2.18
CA SER A 18 -8.02 0.98 -2.38
C SER A 18 -9.53 0.73 -2.36
N VAL A 19 -9.99 -0.33 -3.02
CA VAL A 19 -11.42 -0.71 -3.02
C VAL A 19 -11.88 -1.10 -1.62
N LEU A 20 -11.09 -1.90 -0.90
CA LEU A 20 -11.40 -2.28 0.49
C LEU A 20 -11.40 -1.08 1.44
N GLY A 21 -10.46 -0.17 1.28
CA GLY A 21 -10.41 1.09 2.04
C GLY A 21 -11.65 1.95 1.77
N ARG A 22 -12.06 2.09 0.51
CA ARG A 22 -13.27 2.83 0.13
C ARG A 22 -14.56 2.18 0.66
N ALA A 23 -14.58 0.86 0.79
CA ALA A 23 -15.69 0.12 1.38
C ALA A 23 -15.71 0.19 2.93
N GLY A 24 -14.69 0.79 3.56
CA GLY A 24 -14.59 0.90 5.02
C GLY A 24 -14.26 -0.41 5.73
N VAL A 25 -13.72 -1.40 5.01
CA VAL A 25 -13.39 -2.74 5.57
C VAL A 25 -12.08 -2.70 6.35
N ILE A 26 -11.03 -2.18 5.71
CA ILE A 26 -9.70 -2.02 6.31
C ILE A 26 -8.94 -0.93 5.57
N PRO A 27 -8.25 0.00 6.26
CA PRO A 27 -7.43 1.00 5.60
C PRO A 27 -6.23 0.34 4.90
N MET A 28 -5.87 0.85 3.72
CA MET A 28 -4.77 0.33 2.91
C MET A 28 -3.44 0.25 3.70
N ARG A 29 -3.19 1.21 4.60
CA ARG A 29 -2.01 1.21 5.47
C ARG A 29 -1.99 0.02 6.43
N GLU A 30 -3.12 -0.32 7.03
CA GLU A 30 -3.23 -1.45 7.95
C GLU A 30 -3.09 -2.78 7.21
N LEU A 31 -3.61 -2.87 5.98
CA LEU A 31 -3.36 -4.02 5.12
C LEU A 31 -1.87 -4.17 4.79
N ALA A 32 -1.15 -3.08 4.53
CA ALA A 32 0.29 -3.10 4.28
C ALA A 32 1.08 -3.59 5.50
N ASP A 33 0.72 -3.15 6.71
CA ASP A 33 1.35 -3.60 7.95
C ASP A 33 1.13 -5.10 8.20
N ILE A 34 -0.09 -5.60 8.00
CA ILE A 34 -0.39 -7.04 8.11
C ILE A 34 0.46 -7.85 7.11
N LEU A 35 0.60 -7.35 5.88
CA LEU A 35 1.38 -8.00 4.85
C LEU A 35 2.89 -8.02 5.19
N ALA A 36 3.40 -6.97 5.84
CA ALA A 36 4.79 -6.92 6.32
C ALA A 36 5.05 -7.90 7.48
N ILE A 37 4.09 -8.08 8.39
CA ILE A 37 4.16 -9.10 9.44
C ILE A 37 4.19 -10.50 8.81
N TYR A 38 3.29 -10.75 7.85
CA TYR A 38 3.26 -12.03 7.14
C TYR A 38 4.55 -12.31 6.36
N ALA A 39 5.16 -11.28 5.76
CA ALA A 39 6.48 -11.38 5.12
C ALA A 39 7.55 -11.82 6.11
N THR A 40 7.52 -11.31 7.34
CA THR A 40 8.47 -11.66 8.41
C THR A 40 8.33 -13.13 8.80
N ILE A 41 7.10 -13.57 9.08
CA ILE A 41 6.79 -14.97 9.43
C ILE A 41 7.21 -15.92 8.29
N THR A 42 6.88 -15.55 7.05
CA THR A 42 7.22 -16.36 5.88
C THR A 42 8.73 -16.44 5.67
N SER A 43 9.47 -15.35 5.95
CA SER A 43 10.92 -15.31 5.81
C SER A 43 11.66 -16.28 6.75
N GLU A 44 11.02 -16.70 7.85
CA GLU A 44 11.60 -17.69 8.78
C GLU A 44 11.70 -19.08 8.14
N ASN A 45 10.74 -19.44 7.28
CA ASN A 45 10.69 -20.73 6.61
C ASN A 45 11.19 -20.67 5.15
N ASP A 46 10.88 -19.58 4.44
CA ASP A 46 11.27 -19.34 3.06
C ASP A 46 11.62 -17.86 2.84
N ARG A 47 12.91 -17.56 3.01
CA ARG A 47 13.46 -16.21 2.86
C ARG A 47 13.13 -15.55 1.50
N PRO A 48 13.26 -16.21 0.33
CA PRO A 48 12.96 -15.56 -0.94
C PRO A 48 11.47 -15.22 -1.09
N GLN A 49 10.57 -16.09 -0.61
CA GLN A 49 9.14 -15.79 -0.59
C GLN A 49 8.81 -14.62 0.34
N GLY A 50 9.41 -14.57 1.53
CA GLY A 50 9.21 -13.47 2.47
C GLY A 50 9.68 -12.11 1.92
N LEU A 51 10.78 -12.07 1.17
CA LEU A 51 11.25 -10.86 0.49
C LEU A 51 10.26 -10.36 -0.58
N LEU A 52 9.61 -11.26 -1.31
CA LEU A 52 8.59 -10.90 -2.31
C LEU A 52 7.36 -10.27 -1.65
N ILE A 53 6.89 -10.88 -0.56
CA ILE A 53 5.75 -10.37 0.21
C ILE A 53 6.09 -9.01 0.84
N GLY A 54 7.31 -8.86 1.37
CA GLY A 54 7.80 -7.58 1.90
C GLY A 54 7.87 -6.48 0.84
N CYS A 55 8.24 -6.84 -0.41
CA CYS A 55 8.22 -5.92 -1.54
C CYS A 55 6.79 -5.40 -1.82
N TRP A 56 5.79 -6.29 -1.80
CA TRP A 56 4.39 -5.87 -1.94
C TRP A 56 3.92 -5.00 -0.79
N ALA A 57 4.30 -5.32 0.45
CA ALA A 57 3.96 -4.50 1.62
C ALA A 57 4.51 -3.07 1.49
N SER A 58 5.75 -2.92 1.00
CA SER A 58 6.32 -1.59 0.70
C SER A 58 5.50 -0.84 -0.36
N ILE A 59 5.18 -1.49 -1.48
CA ILE A 59 4.40 -0.88 -2.57
C ILE A 59 3.03 -0.39 -2.06
N LEU A 60 2.36 -1.18 -1.23
CA LEU A 60 1.05 -0.79 -0.66
C LEU A 60 1.20 0.39 0.30
N ARG A 61 2.26 0.41 1.11
CA ARG A 61 2.52 1.48 2.07
C ARG A 61 2.87 2.79 1.37
N GLU A 62 3.67 2.73 0.32
CA GLU A 62 3.96 3.86 -0.57
C GLU A 62 2.67 4.38 -1.19
N ALA A 63 1.86 3.50 -1.79
CA ALA A 63 0.57 3.89 -2.37
C ALA A 63 -0.38 4.54 -1.35
N ALA A 64 -0.41 4.05 -0.11
CA ALA A 64 -1.19 4.65 0.97
C ALA A 64 -0.69 6.06 1.32
N ASP A 65 0.62 6.29 1.36
CA ASP A 65 1.24 7.61 1.57
C ASP A 65 1.00 8.58 0.41
N HIS A 66 0.88 8.09 -0.82
CA HIS A 66 0.55 8.91 -1.98
C HIS A 66 -0.94 9.26 -2.04
N CYS A 67 -1.83 8.33 -1.66
CA CYS A 67 -3.28 8.57 -1.64
C CYS A 67 -3.71 9.60 -0.57
N THR A 68 -2.97 9.73 0.54
CA THR A 68 -3.26 10.71 1.60
C THR A 68 -2.74 12.12 1.29
N LYS A 69 -1.90 12.29 0.26
CA LYS A 69 -1.33 13.59 -0.12
C LYS A 69 -2.25 14.45 -0.98
N ASP A 70 -3.16 13.83 -1.74
CA ASP A 70 -4.09 14.54 -2.63
C ASP A 70 -5.11 15.42 -1.86
N GLU A 71 -5.41 15.07 -0.60
CA GLU A 71 -6.40 15.77 0.21
C GLU A 71 -5.85 17.04 0.90
N LYS A 72 -4.52 17.26 0.94
CA LYS A 72 -3.91 18.39 1.67
C LYS A 72 -3.66 19.65 0.85
N ASP A 73 -3.81 19.61 -0.48
CA ASP A 73 -3.53 20.77 -1.35
C ASP A 73 -4.78 21.62 -1.64
N THR A 74 -5.99 21.08 -1.41
CA THR A 74 -7.26 21.73 -1.80
C THR A 74 -7.84 22.65 -0.70
N ASP A 75 -7.28 22.68 0.51
CA ASP A 75 -7.75 23.58 1.60
C ASP A 75 -6.96 24.89 1.72
N ALA A 76 -5.90 25.11 0.91
CA ALA A 76 -5.08 26.32 0.97
C ALA A 76 -5.55 27.44 0.01
N VAL A 77 -6.55 27.19 -0.85
CA VAL A 77 -7.01 28.13 -1.88
C VAL A 77 -8.49 28.52 -1.72
N SER A 78 -8.90 28.92 -0.53
CA SER A 78 -10.14 29.70 -0.37
C SER A 78 -10.11 30.55 0.91
N SER A 79 -9.28 31.59 0.88
CA SER A 79 -9.61 32.83 1.59
C SER A 79 -9.89 33.90 0.53
N PRO A 80 -11.16 34.28 0.31
CA PRO A 80 -11.47 35.46 -0.51
C PRO A 80 -11.06 36.69 0.30
N GLY A 81 -10.03 37.38 -0.18
CA GLY A 81 -9.60 38.68 0.33
C GLY A 81 -10.32 39.82 -0.39
N ALA A 82 -10.85 40.73 0.43
CA ALA A 82 -11.30 42.10 0.16
C ALA A 82 -12.69 42.29 -0.50
#